data_AF-A0A8I1ACL7-F1
#
_entry.id   AF-A0A8I1ACL7-F1
#
_cell.length_a   1.000
_cell.length_b   1.000
_cell.length_c   1.000
_cell.angle_alpha   90.00
_cell.angle_beta   90.00
_cell.angle_gamma   90.00
#
_symmetry.space_group_name_H-M   'P 1'
#
loop_
_entity.id
_entity.type
_entity.pdbx_description
1 polymer ?
#
loop_
_entity_poly.entity_id
_entity_poly.type
_entity_poly.pdbx_seq_one_letter_code
_entity_poly.pdbx_strand_id
1 'polypeptide(L)'
;MNFKRSWIVFILLFVYLLAGCTGTGGVGDMDKAEEKEIKEKAIRYIKDTYNKEYEVSDVTKDFLSGQIYTVEGNIKDDKNTYVAIIMEQNEIRDTYVETLWTEELKPKITSLVQKHFDERKIEHIAYSNGPKKDKYTGEIPSVFEVLKNEGAPDYELIVKLRVYEQNGQYEKGIKSFLEELKKLNFNQVGVTIFVADDELKSAPKEAEESQYTLYRYNISFEDIQNIDIDHHDLDQYKTVIKE
;
A
#
# COMPACT_ATOMS: atom_id res chain seq x y z
N MET A 1 71.56 -28.26 -2.32
CA MET A 1 70.41 -28.26 -1.39
C MET A 1 69.71 -26.91 -1.49
N ASN A 2 68.80 -26.76 -2.45
CA ASN A 2 68.20 -25.48 -2.86
C ASN A 2 66.84 -25.26 -2.16
N PHE A 3 66.86 -24.94 -0.87
CA PHE A 3 65.65 -24.72 -0.06
C PHE A 3 65.05 -23.30 -0.19
N LYS A 4 65.42 -22.51 -1.21
CA LYS A 4 64.93 -21.13 -1.37
C LYS A 4 63.91 -20.90 -2.49
N ARG A 5 63.53 -21.93 -3.26
CA ARG A 5 62.54 -21.79 -4.35
C ARG A 5 61.13 -22.29 -4.04
N SER A 6 60.90 -22.94 -2.88
CA SER A 6 59.59 -23.51 -2.53
C SER A 6 58.66 -22.61 -1.70
N TRP A 7 59.12 -21.45 -1.24
CA TRP A 7 58.30 -20.58 -0.38
C TRP A 7 57.48 -19.52 -1.13
N ILE A 8 57.88 -19.14 -2.33
CA ILE A 8 57.16 -18.13 -3.14
C ILE A 8 55.89 -18.72 -3.76
N VAL A 9 55.87 -20.03 -4.05
CA VAL A 9 54.69 -20.72 -4.59
C VAL A 9 53.60 -20.90 -3.52
N PHE A 10 53.97 -21.00 -2.24
CA PHE A 10 53.01 -21.17 -1.14
C PHE A 10 52.28 -19.87 -0.75
N ILE A 11 52.91 -18.70 -0.96
CA ILE A 11 52.30 -17.40 -0.65
C ILE A 11 51.34 -16.95 -1.77
N LEU A 12 51.65 -17.26 -3.04
CA LEU A 12 50.76 -16.95 -4.17
C LEU A 12 49.50 -17.82 -4.23
N LEU A 13 49.52 -19.02 -3.63
CA LEU A 13 48.35 -19.91 -3.57
C LEU A 13 47.38 -19.54 -2.43
N PHE A 14 47.83 -18.79 -1.44
CA PHE A 14 46.97 -18.32 -0.33
C PHE A 14 46.22 -17.02 -0.64
N VAL A 15 46.69 -16.22 -1.63
CA VAL A 15 45.98 -15.02 -2.10
C VAL A 15 44.75 -15.39 -2.94
N TYR A 16 44.71 -16.58 -3.54
CA TYR A 16 43.52 -17.09 -4.26
C TYR A 16 42.48 -17.76 -3.37
N LEU A 17 42.78 -18.06 -2.11
CA LEU A 17 41.84 -18.68 -1.17
C LEU A 17 41.04 -17.67 -0.33
N LEU A 18 41.35 -16.37 -0.43
CA LEU A 18 40.63 -15.28 0.25
C LEU A 18 39.75 -14.44 -0.68
N ALA A 19 39.67 -14.79 -1.97
CA ALA A 19 38.76 -14.18 -2.93
C ALA A 19 37.89 -15.27 -3.56
N GLY A 20 36.63 -15.38 -3.13
CA GLY A 20 35.62 -16.13 -3.88
C GLY A 20 34.85 -17.22 -3.14
N CYS A 21 34.62 -17.10 -1.83
CA CYS A 21 33.35 -17.55 -1.25
C CYS A 21 32.40 -16.34 -1.22
N THR A 22 31.91 -15.93 -2.39
CA THR A 22 30.88 -14.89 -2.49
C THR A 22 29.78 -15.42 -3.38
N GLY A 23 28.63 -15.65 -2.77
CA GLY A 23 27.31 -15.61 -3.40
C GLY A 23 27.08 -16.60 -4.53
N THR A 24 26.11 -17.47 -4.34
CA THR A 24 25.42 -18.15 -5.43
C THR A 24 24.72 -17.10 -6.30
N GLY A 25 25.47 -16.42 -7.17
CA GLY A 25 25.06 -15.27 -7.98
C GLY A 25 23.85 -15.53 -8.87
N GLY A 26 22.68 -15.54 -8.23
CA GLY A 26 21.39 -15.54 -8.87
C GLY A 26 21.03 -14.12 -9.30
N VAL A 27 20.07 -14.02 -10.22
CA VAL A 27 19.58 -12.76 -10.79
C VAL A 27 19.03 -11.78 -9.72
N GLY A 28 18.71 -12.28 -8.51
CA GLY A 28 18.27 -11.50 -7.35
C GLY A 28 19.32 -11.21 -6.26
N ASP A 29 20.56 -11.70 -6.38
CA ASP A 29 21.61 -11.39 -5.41
C ASP A 29 22.15 -9.97 -5.67
N MET A 30 22.12 -9.13 -4.63
CA MET A 30 22.65 -7.76 -4.66
C MET A 30 23.99 -7.71 -3.93
N ASP A 31 25.00 -7.11 -4.57
CA ASP A 31 26.27 -6.87 -3.89
C ASP A 31 26.24 -5.57 -3.07
N LYS A 32 27.21 -5.41 -2.16
CA LYS A 32 27.26 -4.25 -1.26
C LYS A 32 27.47 -2.92 -1.98
N ALA A 33 28.09 -2.91 -3.15
CA ALA A 33 28.33 -1.71 -3.92
C ALA A 33 27.04 -1.26 -4.63
N GLU A 34 26.34 -2.21 -5.25
CA GLU A 34 25.01 -2.04 -5.82
C GLU A 34 24.01 -1.57 -4.75
N GLU A 35 23.95 -2.23 -3.60
CA GLU A 35 23.09 -1.81 -2.47
C GLU A 35 23.36 -0.37 -2.05
N LYS A 36 24.64 0.01 -1.92
CA LYS A 36 25.02 1.37 -1.55
C LYS A 36 24.60 2.39 -2.60
N GLU A 37 24.77 2.09 -3.89
CA GLU A 37 24.34 2.97 -4.98
C GLU A 37 22.83 3.21 -4.96
N ILE A 38 22.05 2.12 -4.80
CA ILE A 38 20.59 2.20 -4.74
C ILE A 38 20.13 2.99 -3.50
N LYS A 39 20.78 2.82 -2.34
CA LYS A 39 20.52 3.62 -1.13
C LYS A 39 20.76 5.11 -1.37
N GLU A 40 21.91 5.48 -1.92
CA GLU A 40 22.25 6.88 -2.19
C GLU A 40 21.29 7.51 -3.21
N LYS A 41 20.88 6.74 -4.23
CA LYS A 41 19.89 7.16 -5.23
C LYS A 41 18.52 7.43 -4.61
N ALA A 42 18.05 6.57 -3.71
CA ALA A 42 16.80 6.74 -2.95
C ALA A 42 16.82 8.00 -2.07
N ILE A 43 17.90 8.18 -1.30
CA ILE A 43 18.07 9.34 -0.41
C ILE A 43 18.04 10.63 -1.23
N ARG A 44 18.76 10.66 -2.36
CA ARG A 44 18.77 11.82 -3.26
C ARG A 44 17.40 12.09 -3.86
N TYR A 45 16.69 11.04 -4.30
CA TYR A 45 15.35 11.18 -4.86
C TYR A 45 14.38 11.86 -3.88
N ILE A 46 14.33 11.42 -2.61
CA ILE A 46 13.48 12.06 -1.59
C ILE A 46 13.93 13.49 -1.31
N LYS A 47 15.25 13.73 -1.25
CA LYS A 47 15.77 15.08 -1.04
C LYS A 47 15.41 16.03 -2.18
N ASP A 48 15.50 15.59 -3.42
CA ASP A 48 15.20 16.41 -4.59
C ASP A 48 13.69 16.60 -4.79
N THR A 49 12.88 15.58 -4.46
CA THR A 49 11.43 15.60 -4.67
C THR A 49 10.68 16.32 -3.55
N TYR A 50 11.07 16.11 -2.30
CA TYR A 50 10.34 16.60 -1.12
C TYR A 50 11.17 17.53 -0.23
N ASN A 51 12.46 17.73 -0.51
CA ASN A 51 13.40 18.44 0.36
C ASN A 51 13.51 17.86 1.78
N LYS A 52 13.14 16.59 1.98
CA LYS A 52 13.23 15.88 3.27
C LYS A 52 14.46 14.96 3.32
N GLU A 53 14.81 14.54 4.53
CA GLU A 53 15.79 13.47 4.73
C GLU A 53 15.10 12.10 4.73
N TYR A 54 15.80 11.08 4.27
CA TYR A 54 15.30 9.71 4.19
C TYR A 54 16.27 8.75 4.88
N GLU A 55 15.77 8.03 5.89
CA GLU A 55 16.51 6.99 6.59
C GLU A 55 16.13 5.63 6.02
N VAL A 56 17.03 5.04 5.23
CA VAL A 56 16.82 3.72 4.62
C VAL A 56 16.97 2.62 5.66
N SER A 57 15.95 1.77 5.79
CA SER A 57 15.99 0.56 6.60
C SER A 57 16.37 -0.68 5.80
N ASP A 58 15.88 -0.80 4.56
CA ASP A 58 16.09 -1.99 3.74
C ASP A 58 16.14 -1.69 2.25
N VAL A 59 16.81 -2.57 1.50
CA VAL A 59 16.86 -2.54 0.03
C VAL A 59 16.67 -3.95 -0.48
N THR A 60 15.62 -4.14 -1.27
CA THR A 60 15.33 -5.41 -1.91
C THR A 60 15.41 -5.27 -3.42
N LYS A 61 15.83 -6.35 -4.07
CA LYS A 61 15.81 -6.52 -5.52
C LYS A 61 14.85 -7.64 -5.85
N ASP A 62 13.98 -7.37 -6.81
CA ASP A 62 13.08 -8.40 -7.32
C ASP A 62 13.88 -9.61 -7.83
N PHE A 63 13.51 -10.80 -7.37
CA PHE A 63 14.19 -12.05 -7.68
C PHE A 63 13.90 -12.58 -9.10
N LEU A 64 12.76 -12.22 -9.69
CA LEU A 64 12.29 -12.74 -10.98
C LEU A 64 12.95 -12.04 -12.17
N SER A 65 12.99 -10.70 -12.16
CA SER A 65 13.60 -9.93 -13.25
C SER A 65 14.95 -9.31 -12.87
N GLY A 66 15.18 -9.04 -11.58
CA GLY A 66 16.35 -8.30 -11.12
C GLY A 66 16.35 -6.84 -11.57
N GLN A 67 15.22 -6.32 -12.07
CA GLN A 67 15.11 -4.98 -12.66
C GLN A 67 14.37 -3.97 -11.79
N ILE A 68 13.73 -4.43 -10.71
CA ILE A 68 12.98 -3.60 -9.78
C ILE A 68 13.70 -3.60 -8.44
N TYR A 69 13.95 -2.40 -7.93
CA TYR A 69 14.45 -2.21 -6.57
C TYR A 69 13.35 -1.58 -5.71
N THR A 70 13.17 -2.11 -4.51
CA THR A 70 12.34 -1.49 -3.48
C THR A 70 13.23 -1.06 -2.34
N VAL A 71 13.25 0.24 -2.05
CA VAL A 71 13.99 0.82 -0.93
C VAL A 71 12.99 1.28 0.12
N GLU A 72 13.02 0.63 1.27
CA GLU A 72 12.11 0.93 2.39
C GLU A 72 12.84 1.74 3.46
N GLY A 73 12.10 2.61 4.13
CA GLY A 73 12.66 3.50 5.13
C GLY A 73 11.66 4.52 5.64
N ASN A 74 12.16 5.51 6.37
CA ASN A 74 11.33 6.57 6.92
C ASN A 74 11.81 7.93 6.43
N ILE A 75 10.86 8.76 6.00
CA ILE A 75 11.11 10.19 5.79
C ILE A 75 11.12 10.87 7.15
N LYS A 76 12.15 11.71 7.40
CA LYS A 76 12.28 12.52 8.61
C LYS A 76 11.41 13.76 8.51
N ASP A 77 10.11 13.55 8.64
CA ASP A 77 9.10 14.58 8.90
C ASP A 77 8.63 14.50 10.36
N ASP A 78 7.62 15.32 10.71
CA ASP A 78 7.09 15.37 12.08
C ASP A 78 6.46 14.04 12.55
N LYS A 79 6.13 13.14 11.61
CA LYS A 79 5.49 11.84 11.88
C LYS A 79 6.45 10.66 11.74
N ASN A 80 7.66 10.87 11.24
CA ASN A 80 8.60 9.83 10.82
C ASN A 80 7.90 8.81 9.89
N THR A 81 7.30 9.32 8.82
CA THR A 81 6.47 8.54 7.88
C THR A 81 7.26 7.45 7.17
N TYR A 82 6.77 6.21 7.23
CA TYR A 82 7.30 5.09 6.47
C TYR A 82 6.99 5.24 4.98
N VAL A 83 7.97 5.00 4.12
CA VAL A 83 7.85 5.13 2.67
C VAL A 83 8.60 3.98 2.00
N ALA A 84 8.02 3.47 0.91
CA ALA A 84 8.72 2.60 -0.02
C ALA A 84 8.99 3.38 -1.31
N ILE A 85 10.24 3.33 -1.79
CA ILE A 85 10.64 3.88 -3.09
C ILE A 85 10.84 2.71 -4.03
N ILE A 86 10.14 2.73 -5.15
CA ILE A 86 10.16 1.67 -6.17
C ILE A 86 10.88 2.24 -7.39
N MET A 87 12.00 1.61 -7.74
CA MET A 87 12.83 2.00 -8.87
C MET A 87 12.76 0.94 -9.95
N GLU A 88 12.24 1.34 -11.09
CA GLU A 88 12.18 0.57 -12.32
C GLU A 88 13.13 1.21 -13.35
N GLN A 89 13.37 0.56 -14.50
CA GLN A 89 14.41 0.98 -15.45
C GLN A 89 14.32 2.46 -15.87
N ASN A 90 13.12 3.02 -15.96
CA ASN A 90 12.89 4.39 -16.44
C ASN A 90 12.06 5.25 -15.47
N GLU A 91 11.69 4.72 -14.31
CA GLU A 91 10.77 5.40 -13.39
C GLU A 91 11.19 5.18 -11.94
N ILE A 92 11.09 6.24 -11.14
CA ILE A 92 11.18 6.17 -9.69
C ILE A 92 9.87 6.73 -9.17
N ARG A 93 9.17 5.93 -8.38
CA ARG A 93 7.94 6.29 -7.68
C ARG A 93 8.08 5.96 -6.20
N ASP A 94 7.21 6.53 -5.39
CA ASP A 94 7.22 6.34 -3.95
C ASP A 94 5.81 6.34 -3.37
N THR A 95 5.67 5.90 -2.13
CA THR A 95 4.39 5.81 -1.41
C THR A 95 4.18 6.98 -0.43
N TYR A 96 4.94 8.07 -0.51
CA TYR A 96 4.95 9.08 0.56
C TYR A 96 3.61 9.79 0.70
N VAL A 97 3.11 10.35 -0.40
CA VAL A 97 1.84 11.09 -0.42
C VAL A 97 0.67 10.17 -0.09
N GLU A 98 0.64 8.97 -0.68
CA GLU A 98 -0.33 7.91 -0.35
C GLU A 98 -0.37 7.65 1.16
N THR A 99 0.81 7.47 1.79
CA THR A 99 0.90 7.15 3.22
C THR A 99 0.40 8.31 4.07
N LEU A 100 0.83 9.54 3.78
CA LEU A 100 0.40 10.73 4.51
C LEU A 100 -1.12 10.93 4.46
N TRP A 101 -1.68 10.89 3.25
CA TRP A 101 -3.09 11.14 3.02
C TRP A 101 -3.96 10.02 3.54
N THR A 102 -3.52 8.76 3.40
CA THR A 102 -4.23 7.61 3.97
C THR A 102 -4.33 7.74 5.49
N GLU A 103 -3.22 8.02 6.18
CA GLU A 103 -3.24 8.16 7.65
C GLU A 103 -4.03 9.39 8.12
N GLU A 104 -4.05 10.47 7.34
CA GLU A 104 -4.88 11.64 7.62
C GLU A 104 -6.39 11.36 7.42
N LEU A 105 -6.77 10.60 6.39
CA LEU A 105 -8.16 10.23 6.11
C LEU A 105 -8.73 9.15 7.04
N LYS A 106 -7.87 8.24 7.51
CA LYS A 106 -8.27 7.02 8.23
C LYS A 106 -9.21 7.28 9.41
N PRO A 107 -9.02 8.28 10.29
CA PRO A 107 -9.98 8.59 11.35
C PRO A 107 -11.35 9.00 10.83
N LYS A 108 -11.39 9.79 9.75
CA LYS A 108 -12.64 10.26 9.14
C LYS A 108 -13.41 9.11 8.50
N ILE A 109 -12.73 8.27 7.70
CA ILE A 109 -13.35 7.10 7.06
C ILE A 109 -13.82 6.10 8.11
N THR A 110 -13.01 5.82 9.14
CA THR A 110 -13.39 4.95 10.26
C THR A 110 -14.66 5.45 10.94
N SER A 111 -14.74 6.75 11.24
CA SER A 111 -15.94 7.34 11.85
C SER A 111 -17.18 7.21 10.96
N LEU A 112 -17.04 7.32 9.63
CA LEU A 112 -18.15 7.11 8.70
C LEU A 112 -18.59 5.64 8.66
N VAL A 113 -17.65 4.69 8.68
CA VAL A 113 -17.97 3.26 8.74
C VAL A 113 -18.78 2.97 10.01
N GLN A 114 -18.29 3.40 11.17
CA GLN A 114 -18.94 3.20 12.47
C GLN A 114 -20.32 3.86 12.58
N LYS A 115 -20.56 4.92 11.80
CA LYS A 115 -21.85 5.62 11.76
C LYS A 115 -22.90 4.83 10.96
N HIS A 116 -22.48 4.06 9.96
CA HIS A 116 -23.40 3.50 8.96
C HIS A 116 -23.49 1.98 8.97
N PHE A 117 -22.61 1.28 9.69
CA PHE A 117 -22.57 -0.17 9.74
C PHE A 117 -22.43 -0.70 11.16
N ASP A 118 -22.86 -1.94 11.36
CA ASP A 118 -22.31 -2.81 12.41
C ASP A 118 -20.96 -3.34 11.92
N GLU A 119 -19.89 -2.61 12.16
CA GLU A 119 -18.60 -3.05 11.69
C GLU A 119 -18.09 -4.21 12.55
N ARG A 120 -17.71 -5.29 11.89
CA ARG A 120 -16.87 -6.32 12.51
C ARG A 120 -15.41 -5.93 12.42
N LYS A 121 -14.99 -5.50 11.23
CA LYS A 121 -13.60 -5.19 10.92
C LYS A 121 -13.49 -4.23 9.73
N ILE A 122 -12.66 -3.21 9.89
CA ILE A 122 -12.11 -2.44 8.78
C ILE A 122 -10.83 -3.18 8.36
N GLU A 123 -10.84 -3.83 7.21
CA GLU A 123 -9.71 -4.63 6.73
C GLU A 123 -8.65 -3.77 6.06
N HIS A 124 -9.06 -2.72 5.34
CA HIS A 124 -8.15 -1.86 4.60
C HIS A 124 -8.78 -0.48 4.33
N ILE A 125 -7.97 0.57 4.42
CA ILE A 125 -8.25 1.93 3.93
C ILE A 125 -6.96 2.39 3.24
N ALA A 126 -7.07 2.84 2.00
CA ALA A 126 -5.98 3.47 1.25
C ALA A 126 -6.53 4.59 0.37
N TYR A 127 -5.71 5.62 0.13
CA TYR A 127 -6.00 6.67 -0.84
C TYR A 127 -4.76 6.90 -1.70
N SER A 128 -4.78 6.41 -2.94
CA SER A 128 -3.59 6.35 -3.79
C SER A 128 -3.90 6.63 -5.26
N ASN A 129 -2.88 7.05 -6.00
CA ASN A 129 -2.91 7.22 -7.45
C ASN A 129 -2.44 5.94 -8.19
N GLY A 130 -2.45 4.79 -7.50
CA GLY A 130 -2.01 3.51 -8.03
C GLY A 130 -0.51 3.45 -8.32
N PRO A 131 -0.09 2.83 -9.45
CA PRO A 131 1.33 2.67 -9.77
C PRO A 131 1.98 3.92 -10.37
N LYS A 132 1.26 5.03 -10.50
CA LYS A 132 1.75 6.25 -11.16
C LYS A 132 2.69 7.01 -10.23
N LYS A 133 3.71 7.66 -10.79
CA LYS A 133 4.47 8.66 -10.05
C LYS A 133 3.56 9.78 -9.52
N ASP A 134 3.80 10.18 -8.28
CA ASP A 134 3.06 11.25 -7.62
C ASP A 134 3.33 12.62 -8.27
N LYS A 135 2.31 13.48 -8.30
CA LYS A 135 2.39 14.85 -8.83
C LYS A 135 2.74 15.88 -7.76
N TYR A 136 2.53 15.56 -6.49
CA TYR A 136 2.84 16.45 -5.38
C TYR A 136 4.32 16.33 -5.01
N THR A 137 4.98 17.47 -4.86
CA THR A 137 6.40 17.59 -4.55
C THR A 137 6.61 18.71 -3.54
N GLY A 138 7.72 18.69 -2.81
CA GLY A 138 7.99 19.66 -1.75
C GLY A 138 7.14 19.39 -0.52
N GLU A 139 6.50 20.45 0.02
CA GLU A 139 5.56 20.32 1.13
C GLU A 139 4.20 19.83 0.62
N ILE A 140 3.75 18.70 1.17
CA ILE A 140 2.52 18.04 0.74
C ILE A 140 1.33 18.68 1.46
N PRO A 141 0.29 19.15 0.73
CA PRO A 141 -0.90 19.71 1.35
C PRO A 141 -1.70 18.64 2.09
N SER A 142 -2.53 19.07 3.04
CA SER A 142 -3.50 18.19 3.70
C SER A 142 -4.48 17.62 2.66
N VAL A 143 -4.79 16.34 2.78
CA VAL A 143 -5.77 15.68 1.90
C VAL A 143 -7.15 16.36 1.96
N PHE A 144 -7.53 16.90 3.11
CA PHE A 144 -8.81 17.60 3.27
C PHE A 144 -8.83 18.94 2.52
N GLU A 145 -7.70 19.62 2.39
CA GLU A 145 -7.58 20.84 1.58
C GLU A 145 -7.71 20.53 0.09
N VAL A 146 -7.05 19.46 -0.36
CA VAL A 146 -7.11 18.99 -1.76
C VAL A 146 -8.53 18.57 -2.12
N LEU A 147 -9.16 17.73 -1.29
CA LEU A 147 -10.54 17.30 -1.49
C LEU A 147 -11.50 18.49 -1.54
N LYS A 148 -11.31 19.52 -0.71
CA LYS A 148 -12.18 20.70 -0.70
C LYS A 148 -12.09 21.52 -2.00
N ASN A 149 -10.94 21.55 -2.67
CA ASN A 149 -10.69 22.43 -3.80
C ASN A 149 -10.87 21.74 -5.16
N GLU A 150 -10.28 20.55 -5.32
CA GLU A 150 -10.12 19.91 -6.65
C GLU A 150 -10.45 18.41 -6.68
N GLY A 151 -10.78 17.78 -5.55
CA GLY A 151 -11.26 16.38 -5.48
C GLY A 151 -10.21 15.29 -5.75
N ALA A 152 -9.01 15.68 -6.21
CA ALA A 152 -7.91 14.79 -6.59
C ALA A 152 -8.37 13.61 -7.47
N PRO A 153 -8.77 13.88 -8.73
CA PRO A 153 -9.38 12.88 -9.61
C PRO A 153 -8.44 11.73 -10.02
N ASP A 154 -7.13 11.91 -9.83
CA ASP A 154 -6.12 10.89 -10.11
C ASP A 154 -5.95 9.86 -8.97
N TYR A 155 -6.65 10.05 -7.83
CA TYR A 155 -6.55 9.21 -6.65
C TYR A 155 -7.85 8.47 -6.38
N GLU A 156 -7.72 7.20 -6.03
CA GLU A 156 -8.80 6.31 -5.66
C GLU A 156 -8.81 6.07 -4.15
N LEU A 157 -9.98 6.24 -3.53
CA LEU A 157 -10.23 5.77 -2.17
C LEU A 157 -10.63 4.30 -2.20
N ILE A 158 -9.81 3.44 -1.61
CA ILE A 158 -10.07 2.01 -1.48
C ILE A 158 -10.41 1.70 -0.03
N VAL A 159 -11.60 1.12 0.20
CA VAL A 159 -12.07 0.71 1.52
C VAL A 159 -12.51 -0.74 1.48
N LYS A 160 -11.98 -1.58 2.38
CA LYS A 160 -12.37 -2.98 2.54
C LYS A 160 -12.91 -3.21 3.94
N LEU A 161 -14.15 -3.70 4.02
CA LEU A 161 -14.91 -3.81 5.26
C LEU A 161 -15.51 -5.20 5.41
N ARG A 162 -15.69 -5.61 6.67
CA ARG A 162 -16.56 -6.70 7.08
C ARG A 162 -17.58 -6.15 8.06
N VAL A 163 -18.85 -6.37 7.74
CA VAL A 163 -20.00 -5.85 8.48
C VAL A 163 -20.99 -6.97 8.76
N TYR A 164 -21.84 -6.80 9.76
CA TYR A 164 -22.95 -7.73 9.98
C TYR A 164 -24.18 -7.35 9.16
N GLU A 165 -25.01 -8.33 8.84
CA GLU A 165 -26.22 -8.15 8.03
C GLU A 165 -27.24 -7.20 8.71
N GLN A 166 -27.39 -7.25 10.03
CA GLN A 166 -28.34 -6.44 10.79
C GLN A 166 -29.77 -6.50 10.22
N ASN A 167 -30.32 -7.69 10.01
CA ASN A 167 -31.66 -7.87 9.41
C ASN A 167 -31.82 -7.09 8.08
N GLY A 168 -30.77 -7.07 7.25
CA GLY A 168 -30.77 -6.39 5.95
C GLY A 168 -30.51 -4.88 5.99
N GLN A 169 -30.29 -4.26 7.16
CA GLN A 169 -30.01 -2.81 7.24
C GLN A 169 -28.68 -2.40 6.58
N TYR A 170 -27.77 -3.36 6.35
CA TYR A 170 -26.48 -3.11 5.73
C TYR A 170 -26.61 -2.39 4.37
N GLU A 171 -27.60 -2.69 3.53
CA GLU A 171 -27.77 -2.06 2.20
C GLU A 171 -28.00 -0.56 2.29
N LYS A 172 -28.82 -0.12 3.26
CA LYS A 172 -29.01 1.30 3.57
C LYS A 172 -27.73 1.93 4.10
N GLY A 173 -26.95 1.17 4.87
CA GLY A 173 -25.60 1.54 5.30
C GLY A 173 -24.68 1.82 4.12
N ILE A 174 -24.66 0.94 3.12
CA ILE A 174 -23.86 1.10 1.89
C ILE A 174 -24.20 2.42 1.19
N LYS A 175 -25.49 2.66 0.90
CA LYS A 175 -25.92 3.91 0.24
C LYS A 175 -25.53 5.14 1.04
N SER A 176 -25.80 5.12 2.35
CA SER A 176 -25.49 6.26 3.23
C SER A 176 -23.98 6.53 3.30
N PHE A 177 -23.16 5.48 3.34
CA PHE A 177 -21.71 5.59 3.34
C PHE A 177 -21.19 6.20 2.03
N LEU A 178 -21.65 5.69 0.87
CA LEU A 178 -21.28 6.22 -0.44
C LEU A 178 -21.67 7.70 -0.60
N GLU A 179 -22.84 8.11 -0.10
CA GLU A 179 -23.26 9.52 -0.08
C GLU A 179 -22.36 10.41 0.78
N GLU A 180 -21.87 9.91 1.93
CA GLU A 180 -20.89 10.64 2.74
C GLU A 180 -19.54 10.76 2.04
N LEU A 181 -19.09 9.71 1.32
CA LEU A 181 -17.88 9.79 0.49
C LEU A 181 -18.04 10.82 -0.63
N LYS A 182 -19.20 10.84 -1.29
CA LYS A 182 -19.54 11.85 -2.30
C LYS A 182 -19.47 13.27 -1.72
N LYS A 183 -20.02 13.50 -0.51
CA LYS A 183 -19.95 14.80 0.18
C LYS A 183 -18.54 15.22 0.59
N LEU A 184 -17.62 14.27 0.77
CA LEU A 184 -16.21 14.54 0.99
C LEU A 184 -15.45 14.85 -0.30
N ASN A 185 -16.15 14.92 -1.43
CA ASN A 185 -15.61 15.27 -2.74
C ASN A 185 -14.55 14.28 -3.27
N PHE A 186 -14.66 13.00 -2.91
CA PHE A 186 -13.89 11.95 -3.59
C PHE A 186 -14.42 11.76 -5.03
N ASN A 187 -13.53 11.48 -5.99
CA ASN A 187 -13.94 11.10 -7.35
C ASN A 187 -13.95 9.57 -7.51
N GLN A 188 -12.76 8.96 -7.51
CA GLN A 188 -12.62 7.51 -7.66
C GLN A 188 -12.79 6.81 -6.30
N VAL A 189 -13.69 5.83 -6.25
CA VAL A 189 -13.99 5.07 -5.03
C VAL A 189 -14.13 3.59 -5.33
N GLY A 190 -13.33 2.77 -4.64
CA GLY A 190 -13.45 1.32 -4.59
C GLY A 190 -13.86 0.86 -3.19
N VAL A 191 -15.05 0.26 -3.04
CA VAL A 191 -15.53 -0.28 -1.76
C VAL A 191 -15.79 -1.78 -1.89
N THR A 192 -15.08 -2.57 -1.08
CA THR A 192 -15.35 -3.99 -0.91
C THR A 192 -15.99 -4.25 0.45
N ILE A 193 -17.17 -4.89 0.47
CA ILE A 193 -17.91 -5.15 1.71
C ILE A 193 -18.27 -6.63 1.79
N PHE A 194 -17.78 -7.31 2.82
CA PHE A 194 -18.21 -8.65 3.20
C PHE A 194 -19.32 -8.53 4.24
N VAL A 195 -20.50 -9.04 3.91
CA VAL A 195 -21.65 -9.06 4.82
C VAL A 195 -21.71 -10.42 5.47
N ALA A 196 -21.62 -10.46 6.79
CA ALA A 196 -21.70 -11.67 7.58
C ALA A 196 -23.06 -11.80 8.28
N ASP A 197 -23.51 -13.03 8.44
CA ASP A 197 -24.65 -13.38 9.27
C ASP A 197 -24.44 -12.89 10.71
N ASP A 198 -25.50 -12.37 11.33
CA ASP A 198 -25.49 -11.92 12.74
C ASP A 198 -25.16 -13.08 13.71
N GLU A 199 -25.40 -14.34 13.32
CA GLU A 199 -25.00 -15.53 14.10
C GLU A 199 -23.49 -15.54 14.41
N LEU A 200 -22.66 -14.95 13.55
CA LEU A 200 -21.21 -14.84 13.75
C LEU A 200 -20.84 -14.10 15.04
N LYS A 201 -21.71 -13.22 15.57
CA LYS A 201 -21.48 -12.52 16.84
C LYS A 201 -21.42 -13.47 18.04
N SER A 202 -22.12 -14.60 17.95
CA SER A 202 -22.22 -15.61 19.00
C SER A 202 -21.40 -16.87 18.69
N ALA A 203 -20.75 -16.93 17.53
CA ALA A 203 -19.92 -18.06 17.14
C ALA A 203 -18.63 -18.15 17.99
N PRO A 204 -18.05 -19.35 18.16
CA PRO A 204 -16.73 -19.52 18.76
C PRO A 204 -15.67 -18.66 18.07
N LYS A 205 -14.63 -18.23 18.80
CA LYS A 205 -13.59 -17.35 18.26
C LYS A 205 -12.81 -17.98 17.09
N GLU A 206 -12.74 -19.30 17.07
CA GLU A 206 -12.03 -20.11 16.07
C GLU A 206 -12.91 -20.42 14.85
N ALA A 207 -14.17 -20.01 14.86
CA ALA A 207 -15.07 -20.25 13.73
C ALA A 207 -14.57 -19.50 12.48
N GLU A 208 -14.57 -20.20 11.35
CA GLU A 208 -14.15 -19.62 10.09
C GLU A 208 -15.17 -18.59 9.61
N GLU A 209 -14.77 -17.33 9.48
CA GLU A 209 -15.66 -16.23 9.06
C GLU A 209 -16.28 -16.44 7.67
N SER A 210 -15.63 -17.24 6.81
CA SER A 210 -16.13 -17.64 5.49
C SER A 210 -17.47 -18.41 5.60
N GLN A 211 -17.67 -19.18 6.67
CA GLN A 211 -18.90 -19.98 6.87
C GLN A 211 -20.12 -19.11 7.18
N TYR A 212 -19.90 -17.87 7.60
CA TYR A 212 -20.92 -16.89 7.95
C TYR A 212 -21.00 -15.74 6.95
N THR A 213 -20.15 -15.72 5.92
CA THR A 213 -20.20 -14.65 4.92
C THR A 213 -21.34 -14.93 3.93
N LEU A 214 -22.35 -14.07 3.92
CA LEU A 214 -23.54 -14.18 3.08
C LEU A 214 -23.29 -13.54 1.71
N TYR A 215 -22.78 -12.31 1.70
CA TYR A 215 -22.63 -11.51 0.50
C TYR A 215 -21.25 -10.85 0.43
N ARG A 216 -20.82 -10.55 -0.80
CA ARG A 216 -19.72 -9.65 -1.07
C ARG A 216 -20.14 -8.60 -2.09
N TYR A 217 -19.97 -7.34 -1.75
CA TYR A 217 -20.09 -6.22 -2.69
C TYR A 217 -18.71 -5.80 -3.15
N ASN A 218 -18.52 -5.63 -4.46
CA ASN A 218 -17.33 -5.01 -5.05
C ASN A 218 -17.77 -3.78 -5.85
N ILE A 219 -17.88 -2.64 -5.18
CA ILE A 219 -18.35 -1.39 -5.76
C ILE A 219 -17.14 -0.61 -6.25
N SER A 220 -17.16 -0.17 -7.50
CA SER A 220 -16.11 0.67 -8.07
C SER A 220 -16.76 1.76 -8.92
N PHE A 221 -16.46 3.01 -8.59
CA PHE A 221 -16.87 4.20 -9.33
C PHE A 221 -15.64 4.97 -9.77
N GLU A 222 -15.50 5.20 -11.08
CA GLU A 222 -14.49 6.12 -11.60
C GLU A 222 -14.81 7.58 -11.24
N ASP A 223 -16.09 7.90 -11.05
CA ASP A 223 -16.52 9.21 -10.59
C ASP A 223 -17.85 9.13 -9.83
N ILE A 224 -17.77 8.99 -8.50
CA ILE A 224 -18.94 8.93 -7.63
C ILE A 224 -19.75 10.25 -7.65
N GLN A 225 -19.14 11.37 -8.06
CA GLN A 225 -19.82 12.68 -8.10
C GLN A 225 -20.98 12.68 -9.10
N ASN A 226 -20.88 11.89 -10.17
CA ASN A 226 -21.87 11.80 -11.25
C ASN A 226 -22.89 10.67 -11.06
N ILE A 227 -22.85 9.93 -9.95
CA ILE A 227 -23.79 8.83 -9.65
C ILE A 227 -24.92 9.32 -8.74
N ASP A 228 -26.16 8.96 -9.06
CA ASP A 228 -27.31 9.08 -8.15
C ASP A 228 -27.39 7.84 -7.25
N ILE A 229 -26.76 7.91 -6.07
CA ILE A 229 -26.60 6.76 -5.16
C ILE A 229 -27.94 6.23 -4.63
N ASP A 230 -28.92 7.11 -4.43
CA ASP A 230 -30.22 6.73 -3.88
C ASP A 230 -30.97 5.78 -4.81
N HIS A 231 -30.88 6.03 -6.12
CA HIS A 231 -31.52 5.23 -7.17
C HIS A 231 -30.58 4.21 -7.82
N HIS A 232 -29.31 4.19 -7.45
CA HIS A 232 -28.34 3.24 -8.00
C HIS A 232 -28.66 1.81 -7.55
N ASP A 233 -28.67 0.89 -8.51
CA ASP A 233 -28.86 -0.53 -8.25
C ASP A 233 -27.56 -1.11 -7.68
N LEU A 234 -27.55 -1.48 -6.39
CA LEU A 234 -26.38 -2.05 -5.75
C LEU A 234 -26.23 -3.56 -6.01
N ASP A 235 -27.29 -4.25 -6.45
CA ASP A 235 -27.25 -5.69 -6.68
C ASP A 235 -26.32 -6.06 -7.84
N GLN A 236 -26.07 -5.14 -8.77
CA GLN A 236 -25.09 -5.33 -9.84
C GLN A 236 -23.64 -5.58 -9.33
N TYR A 237 -23.34 -5.18 -8.09
CA TYR A 237 -22.04 -5.37 -7.44
C TYR A 237 -22.02 -6.55 -6.45
N LYS A 238 -23.18 -7.18 -6.21
CA LYS A 238 -23.39 -8.19 -5.19
C LYS A 238 -23.03 -9.58 -5.71
N THR A 239 -22.20 -10.28 -4.97
CA THR A 239 -21.97 -11.72 -5.10
C THR A 239 -22.62 -12.42 -3.91
N VAL A 240 -23.59 -13.31 -4.16
CA VAL A 240 -24.12 -14.22 -3.12
C VAL A 240 -23.10 -15.34 -2.91
N ILE A 241 -22.66 -15.51 -1.66
CA ILE A 241 -21.71 -16.54 -1.26
C ILE A 241 -22.46 -17.69 -0.58
N LYS A 242 -23.46 -17.37 0.21
CA LYS A 242 -24.29 -18.33 0.95
C LYS A 242 -25.75 -17.86 0.94
N GLU A 243 -26.66 -18.80 0.74
CA GLU A 243 -28.12 -18.64 0.84
C GLU A 243 -28.62 -18.88 2.27
#